data_AF-A0A316MW71-F1
#
_entry.id   AF-A0A316MW71-F1
#
_cell.length_a   1.000
_cell.length_b   1.000
_cell.length_c   1.000
_cell.angle_alpha   90.00
_cell.angle_beta   90.00
_cell.angle_gamma   90.00
#
_symmetry.space_group_name_H-M   'P 1'
#
loop_
_entity.id
_entity.type
_entity.pdbx_description
1 polymer ?
#
loop_
_entity_poly.entity_id
_entity_poly.type
_entity_poly.pdbx_seq_one_letter_code
_entity_poly.pdbx_strand_id
1 'polypeptide(L)'
;MRNVSNGFKNTMETRRDFYSRAVFTFPDGDNLTLGKSEFSISGNGIVDGAGSNAFPLGAVIAKQVTFSINNDRGQYADYSFYGASVVLYLCFDIESGTEELKIGTFYVVSPETYGSTITLQAMDDIHKLDITYTTSLSFPATLGELMVDACGTCGVTLATSVFPNSDFAIKKKPSGITFRDFVGNVAMLAGGNAKMDEENRLYIVPYDFSEGFSI
;
A
#
# COMPACT_ATOMS: atom_id res chain seq x y z
N MET A 1 -10.85 -10.30 5.30
CA MET A 1 -11.80 -10.67 4.22
C MET A 1 -12.28 -9.39 3.56
N ARG A 2 -12.18 -9.24 2.22
CA ARG A 2 -12.68 -8.03 1.54
C ARG A 2 -14.18 -8.17 1.28
N ASN A 3 -14.93 -7.08 1.47
CA ASN A 3 -16.37 -7.08 1.28
C ASN A 3 -16.69 -7.04 -0.21
N VAL A 4 -17.45 -8.02 -0.69
CA VAL A 4 -17.85 -8.17 -2.10
C VAL A 4 -19.30 -8.61 -2.17
N SER A 5 -19.96 -8.33 -3.29
CA SER A 5 -21.38 -8.66 -3.44
C SER A 5 -21.63 -10.18 -3.45
N ASN A 6 -22.88 -10.59 -3.22
CA ASN A 6 -23.27 -11.98 -3.42
C ASN A 6 -23.16 -12.38 -4.90
N GLY A 7 -23.42 -11.46 -5.83
CA GLY A 7 -23.21 -11.68 -7.27
C GLY A 7 -21.75 -12.01 -7.59
N PHE A 8 -20.81 -11.31 -6.96
CA PHE A 8 -19.38 -11.59 -7.04
C PHE A 8 -19.06 -13.00 -6.55
N LYS A 9 -19.50 -13.35 -5.33
CA LYS A 9 -19.27 -14.67 -4.72
C LYS A 9 -19.81 -15.80 -5.60
N ASN A 10 -21.05 -15.67 -6.06
CA ASN A 10 -21.73 -16.66 -6.90
C ASN A 10 -21.04 -16.82 -8.25
N THR A 11 -20.70 -15.71 -8.93
CA THR A 11 -20.00 -15.77 -10.23
C THR A 11 -18.63 -16.41 -10.07
N MET A 12 -17.97 -16.17 -8.92
CA MET A 12 -16.69 -16.77 -8.57
C MET A 12 -16.75 -18.31 -8.54
N GLU A 13 -17.88 -18.93 -8.21
CA GLU A 13 -18.00 -20.40 -8.15
C GLU A 13 -17.71 -21.07 -9.50
N THR A 14 -17.95 -20.36 -10.60
CA THR A 14 -17.81 -20.89 -11.97
C THR A 14 -16.75 -20.18 -12.80
N ARG A 15 -16.43 -18.91 -12.51
CA ARG A 15 -15.45 -18.11 -13.26
C ARG A 15 -14.41 -17.46 -12.35
N ARG A 16 -13.21 -17.26 -12.89
CA ARG A 16 -12.08 -16.60 -12.22
C ARG A 16 -11.36 -15.63 -13.18
N ASP A 17 -12.05 -15.14 -14.20
CA ASP A 17 -11.54 -14.25 -15.25
C ASP A 17 -11.46 -12.78 -14.79
N PHE A 18 -10.81 -12.56 -13.64
CA PHE A 18 -10.53 -11.23 -13.12
C PHE A 18 -9.58 -10.47 -14.04
N TYR A 19 -9.69 -9.15 -14.04
CA TYR A 19 -8.76 -8.27 -14.75
C TYR A 19 -8.42 -7.04 -13.92
N SER A 20 -7.34 -6.36 -14.29
CA SER A 20 -6.91 -5.13 -13.61
C SER A 20 -7.41 -3.91 -14.36
N ARG A 21 -7.74 -2.87 -13.60
CA ARG A 21 -7.93 -1.50 -14.11
C ARG A 21 -7.06 -0.57 -13.27
N ALA A 22 -6.35 0.34 -13.91
CA ALA A 22 -5.52 1.31 -13.22
C ALA A 22 -5.86 2.73 -13.70
N VAL A 23 -5.92 3.67 -12.77
CA VAL A 23 -6.09 5.09 -13.07
C VAL A 23 -4.82 5.80 -12.61
N PHE A 24 -4.03 6.26 -13.56
CA PHE A 24 -2.86 7.08 -13.32
C PHE A 24 -3.25 8.56 -13.29
N THR A 25 -2.72 9.29 -12.32
CA THR A 25 -2.75 10.75 -12.27
C THR A 25 -1.31 11.25 -12.23
N PHE A 26 -0.92 11.98 -13.27
CA PHE A 26 0.43 12.50 -13.47
C PHE A 26 0.65 13.79 -12.65
N PRO A 27 1.92 14.19 -12.41
CA PRO A 27 2.23 15.39 -11.62
C PRO A 27 1.66 16.70 -12.18
N ASP A 28 1.41 16.77 -13.47
CA ASP A 28 0.76 17.91 -14.16
C ASP A 28 -0.78 17.91 -14.03
N GLY A 29 -1.36 16.84 -13.48
CA GLY A 29 -2.79 16.66 -13.27
C GLY A 29 -3.49 15.87 -14.38
N ASP A 30 -2.77 15.47 -15.43
CA ASP A 30 -3.35 14.62 -16.48
C ASP A 30 -3.69 13.24 -15.93
N ASN A 31 -4.67 12.59 -16.56
CA ASN A 31 -5.14 11.26 -16.16
C ASN A 31 -5.08 10.28 -17.32
N LEU A 32 -4.60 9.06 -17.03
CA LEU A 32 -4.61 7.93 -17.96
C LEU A 32 -5.29 6.73 -17.30
N THR A 33 -6.34 6.21 -17.94
CA THR A 33 -7.01 4.99 -17.48
C THR A 33 -6.62 3.82 -18.36
N LEU A 34 -6.06 2.78 -17.75
CA LEU A 34 -5.70 1.51 -18.39
C LEU A 34 -6.65 0.42 -17.91
N GLY A 35 -7.14 -0.42 -18.82
CA GLY A 35 -8.08 -1.50 -18.54
C GLY A 35 -7.59 -2.85 -19.02
N LYS A 36 -8.55 -3.75 -19.27
CA LYS A 36 -8.32 -5.16 -19.59
C LYS A 36 -7.40 -5.39 -20.80
N SER A 37 -7.46 -4.53 -21.81
CA SER A 37 -6.65 -4.66 -23.04
C SER A 37 -5.23 -4.14 -22.91
N GLU A 38 -4.96 -3.29 -21.91
CA GLU A 38 -3.68 -2.61 -21.74
C GLU A 38 -2.72 -3.38 -20.82
N PHE A 39 -3.25 -4.23 -19.93
CA PHE A 39 -2.44 -5.06 -19.03
C PHE A 39 -2.18 -6.45 -19.61
N SER A 40 -0.91 -6.84 -19.67
CA SER A 40 -0.54 -8.22 -20.01
C SER A 40 -0.92 -9.18 -18.88
N ILE A 41 -1.44 -10.36 -19.23
CA ILE A 41 -1.86 -11.43 -18.29
C ILE A 41 -0.67 -11.97 -17.47
N SER A 42 0.57 -11.74 -17.90
CA SER A 42 1.81 -12.12 -17.20
C SER A 42 2.64 -10.90 -16.83
N GLY A 43 3.12 -10.83 -15.58
CA GLY A 43 4.08 -9.82 -15.11
C GLY A 43 3.56 -8.87 -14.03
N ASN A 44 2.25 -8.84 -13.77
CA ASN A 44 1.69 -8.07 -12.67
C ASN A 44 1.71 -8.90 -11.39
N GLY A 45 2.48 -8.43 -10.40
CA GLY A 45 2.59 -9.05 -9.09
C GLY A 45 2.42 -8.00 -8.00
N ILE A 46 1.70 -8.36 -6.96
CA ILE A 46 1.69 -7.62 -5.68
C ILE A 46 2.59 -8.41 -4.76
N VAL A 47 3.64 -7.76 -4.26
CA VAL A 47 4.46 -8.32 -3.18
C VAL A 47 4.14 -7.56 -1.92
N ASP A 48 3.60 -8.29 -0.94
CA ASP A 48 3.46 -7.85 0.45
C ASP A 48 4.57 -8.51 1.26
N GLY A 49 5.47 -7.73 1.86
CA GLY A 49 6.62 -8.29 2.57
C GLY A 49 7.13 -7.41 3.70
N ALA A 50 7.55 -8.05 4.79
CA ALA A 50 8.21 -7.41 5.93
C ALA A 50 9.75 -7.29 5.75
N GLY A 51 10.28 -7.73 4.60
CA GLY A 51 11.73 -7.74 4.31
C GLY A 51 12.52 -8.84 5.02
N SER A 52 11.88 -9.75 5.79
CA SER A 52 12.55 -10.89 6.44
C SER A 52 11.66 -12.14 6.46
N ASN A 53 12.29 -13.33 6.52
CA ASN A 53 11.61 -14.65 6.62
C ASN A 53 11.24 -15.04 8.08
N ALA A 54 11.43 -14.14 9.05
CA ALA A 54 11.07 -14.37 10.45
C ALA A 54 9.62 -13.91 10.73
N PHE A 55 8.98 -14.43 11.78
CA PHE A 55 7.65 -13.97 12.19
C PHE A 55 7.69 -12.45 12.44
N PRO A 56 7.01 -11.62 11.64
CA PRO A 56 7.16 -10.18 11.72
C PRO A 56 6.44 -9.67 12.96
N LEU A 57 7.21 -9.34 14.01
CA LEU A 57 6.71 -8.63 15.18
C LEU A 57 6.94 -7.14 14.99
N GLY A 58 5.87 -6.35 14.88
CA GLY A 58 5.97 -4.91 14.65
C GLY A 58 6.58 -4.57 13.31
N ALA A 59 6.31 -5.35 12.26
CA ALA A 59 6.76 -5.00 10.93
C ALA A 59 5.91 -3.89 10.31
N VAL A 60 6.55 -3.14 9.41
CA VAL A 60 5.88 -2.19 8.52
C VAL A 60 5.83 -2.81 7.14
N ILE A 61 4.64 -3.30 6.76
CA ILE A 61 4.41 -4.09 5.55
C ILE A 61 4.20 -3.14 4.38
N ALA A 62 5.25 -2.95 3.57
CA ALA A 62 5.18 -2.20 2.32
C ALA A 62 4.55 -3.05 1.22
N LYS A 63 3.76 -2.40 0.37
CA LYS A 63 3.24 -3.01 -0.85
C LYS A 63 3.97 -2.45 -2.06
N GLN A 64 4.38 -3.36 -2.95
CA GLN A 64 4.92 -3.00 -4.26
C GLN A 64 4.10 -3.67 -5.35
N VAL A 65 3.84 -2.91 -6.42
CA VAL A 65 3.17 -3.38 -7.63
C VAL A 65 4.10 -3.17 -8.82
N THR A 66 4.29 -4.22 -9.62
CA THR A 66 4.90 -4.09 -10.95
C THR A 66 3.80 -4.04 -11.99
N PHE A 67 3.88 -3.08 -12.90
CA PHE A 67 2.99 -2.95 -14.05
C PHE A 67 3.71 -3.31 -15.34
N SER A 68 3.04 -4.08 -16.19
CA SER A 68 3.45 -4.36 -17.57
C SER A 68 2.36 -3.87 -18.52
N ILE A 69 2.63 -2.77 -19.21
CA ILE A 69 1.68 -2.02 -20.05
C ILE A 69 2.01 -2.25 -21.52
N ASN A 70 1.03 -2.67 -22.32
CA ASN A 70 1.20 -2.80 -23.76
C ASN A 70 1.42 -1.42 -24.41
N ASN A 71 2.52 -1.28 -25.13
CA ASN A 71 2.92 -0.08 -25.86
C ASN A 71 3.41 -0.43 -27.28
N ASP A 72 2.85 -1.48 -27.89
CA ASP A 72 3.22 -2.01 -29.21
C ASP A 72 3.16 -0.97 -30.35
N ARG A 73 2.32 0.05 -30.22
CA ARG A 73 2.17 1.16 -31.18
C ARG A 73 2.86 2.44 -30.74
N GLY A 74 3.56 2.45 -29.61
CA GLY A 74 4.15 3.65 -29.03
C GLY A 74 3.11 4.65 -28.51
N GLN A 75 1.88 4.20 -28.25
CA GLN A 75 0.74 5.04 -27.86
C GLN A 75 0.93 5.78 -26.53
N TYR A 76 1.92 5.39 -25.71
CA TYR A 76 2.24 6.01 -24.44
C TYR A 76 3.63 6.66 -24.40
N ALA A 77 4.26 6.90 -25.55
CA ALA A 77 5.63 7.43 -25.63
C ALA A 77 5.80 8.84 -25.02
N ASP A 78 4.74 9.65 -25.01
CA ASP A 78 4.78 11.02 -24.50
C ASP A 78 4.47 11.12 -22.99
N TYR A 79 4.07 10.01 -22.34
CA TYR A 79 3.79 10.00 -20.90
C TYR A 79 5.06 9.75 -20.12
N SER A 80 5.28 10.52 -19.04
CA SER A 80 6.26 10.24 -18.00
C SER A 80 5.54 9.79 -16.73
N PHE A 81 5.45 8.48 -16.51
CA PHE A 81 4.82 7.87 -15.35
C PHE A 81 5.60 8.05 -14.05
N TYR A 82 6.90 8.36 -14.08
CA TYR A 82 7.65 8.65 -12.86
C TYR A 82 6.96 9.73 -12.01
N GLY A 83 6.70 9.42 -10.74
CA GLY A 83 5.99 10.30 -9.81
C GLY A 83 4.46 10.32 -9.98
N ALA A 84 3.90 9.65 -10.99
CA ALA A 84 2.45 9.50 -11.12
C ALA A 84 1.91 8.69 -9.94
N SER A 85 0.74 9.10 -9.45
CA SER A 85 -0.06 8.27 -8.55
C SER A 85 -0.91 7.30 -9.36
N VAL A 86 -1.15 6.10 -8.84
CA VAL A 86 -1.97 5.10 -9.51
C VAL A 86 -2.95 4.48 -8.52
N VAL A 87 -4.23 4.50 -8.88
CA VAL A 87 -5.27 3.72 -8.18
C VAL A 87 -5.50 2.44 -8.95
N LEU A 88 -5.21 1.30 -8.31
CA LEU A 88 -5.37 -0.03 -8.89
C LEU A 88 -6.68 -0.67 -8.41
N TYR A 89 -7.40 -1.30 -9.34
CA TYR A 89 -8.63 -2.04 -9.09
C TYR A 89 -8.49 -3.48 -9.63
N LEU A 90 -9.07 -4.43 -8.89
CA LEU A 90 -9.43 -5.75 -9.39
C LEU A 90 -10.88 -5.68 -9.87
N CYS A 91 -11.11 -5.97 -11.13
CA CYS A 91 -12.42 -5.93 -11.75
C CYS A 91 -12.91 -7.35 -12.01
N PHE A 92 -14.22 -7.57 -11.81
CA PHE A 92 -14.89 -8.81 -12.15
C PHE A 92 -16.22 -8.51 -12.82
N ASP A 93 -16.39 -9.01 -14.03
CA ASP A 93 -17.68 -8.90 -14.71
C ASP A 93 -18.65 -9.91 -14.06
N ILE A 94 -19.78 -9.42 -13.59
CA ILE A 94 -20.89 -10.21 -13.04
C ILE A 94 -22.16 -9.90 -13.83
N GLU A 95 -23.25 -10.63 -13.56
CA GLU A 95 -24.50 -10.47 -14.32
C GLU A 95 -25.05 -9.03 -14.28
N SER A 96 -24.90 -8.35 -13.14
CA SER A 96 -25.36 -6.97 -12.95
C SER A 96 -24.41 -5.89 -13.47
N GLY A 97 -23.26 -6.26 -14.06
CA GLY A 97 -22.23 -5.34 -14.55
C GLY A 97 -20.83 -5.65 -14.00
N THR A 98 -19.91 -4.71 -14.10
CA THR A 98 -18.55 -4.87 -13.57
C THR A 98 -18.50 -4.43 -12.10
N GLU A 99 -18.08 -5.34 -11.22
CA GLU A 99 -17.75 -5.02 -9.83
C GLU A 99 -16.25 -4.71 -9.72
N GLU A 100 -15.91 -3.61 -9.04
CA GLU A 100 -14.54 -3.13 -8.91
C GLU A 100 -14.12 -3.07 -7.45
N LEU A 101 -13.01 -3.73 -7.15
CA LEU A 101 -12.42 -3.78 -5.83
C LEU A 101 -11.12 -2.99 -5.83
N LYS A 102 -11.11 -1.84 -5.17
CA LYS A 102 -9.89 -1.03 -5.01
C LYS A 102 -8.81 -1.86 -4.30
N ILE A 103 -7.68 -2.06 -4.96
CA ILE A 103 -6.53 -2.75 -4.42
C ILE A 103 -5.72 -1.83 -3.53
N GLY A 104 -5.47 -0.61 -4.00
CA GLY A 104 -4.76 0.44 -3.27
C GLY A 104 -4.39 1.61 -4.16
N THR A 105 -3.82 2.64 -3.54
CA THR A 105 -3.18 3.76 -4.21
C THR A 105 -1.66 3.63 -4.06
N PHE A 106 -0.92 3.79 -5.15
CA PHE A 106 0.53 3.65 -5.21
C PHE A 106 1.15 4.84 -5.94
N TYR A 107 2.47 4.98 -5.88
CA TYR A 107 3.24 5.98 -6.62
C TYR A 107 4.36 5.30 -7.39
N VAL A 108 4.56 5.71 -8.64
CA VAL A 108 5.64 5.18 -9.47
C VAL A 108 6.98 5.73 -8.99
N VAL A 109 7.85 4.83 -8.51
CA VAL A 109 9.11 5.20 -7.84
C VAL A 109 10.37 4.83 -8.63
N SER A 110 10.25 4.00 -9.68
CA SER A 110 11.37 3.63 -10.54
C SER A 110 11.26 4.29 -11.92
N PRO A 111 12.39 4.67 -12.55
CA PRO A 111 12.38 5.09 -13.95
C PRO A 111 11.92 3.94 -14.85
N GLU A 112 11.15 4.29 -15.87
CA GLU A 112 10.49 3.35 -16.78
C GLU A 112 11.46 2.78 -17.82
N THR A 113 11.19 1.56 -18.29
CA THR A 113 11.80 1.07 -19.54
C THR A 113 10.76 1.13 -20.64
N TYR A 114 11.06 1.88 -21.71
CA TYR A 114 10.19 2.01 -22.88
C TYR A 114 10.57 1.00 -23.97
N GLY A 115 9.55 0.54 -24.67
CA GLY A 115 9.61 -0.40 -25.80
C GLY A 115 8.19 -0.74 -26.25
N SER A 116 7.99 -1.93 -26.84
CA SER A 116 6.64 -2.48 -27.10
C SER A 116 5.86 -2.80 -25.82
N THR A 117 6.54 -2.78 -24.67
CA THR A 117 5.96 -2.93 -23.33
C THR A 117 6.65 -1.92 -22.42
N ILE A 118 5.86 -1.17 -21.67
CA ILE A 118 6.36 -0.30 -20.60
C ILE A 118 6.31 -1.11 -19.30
N THR A 119 7.44 -1.18 -18.60
CA THR A 119 7.53 -1.81 -17.27
C THR A 119 7.88 -0.76 -16.24
N LEU A 120 7.10 -0.69 -15.17
CA LEU A 120 7.29 0.25 -14.07
C LEU A 120 6.97 -0.39 -12.71
N GLN A 121 7.60 0.11 -11.65
CA GLN A 121 7.29 -0.27 -10.27
C GLN A 121 6.66 0.90 -9.53
N ALA A 122 5.58 0.59 -8.82
CA ALA A 122 4.91 1.51 -7.91
C ALA A 122 4.88 0.96 -6.49
N MET A 123 4.97 1.85 -5.51
CA MET A 123 4.96 1.50 -4.08
C MET A 123 3.91 2.33 -3.34
N ASP A 124 3.42 1.81 -2.23
CA ASP A 124 2.63 2.61 -1.29
C ASP A 124 3.53 3.61 -0.52
N ASP A 125 2.93 4.46 0.31
CA ASP A 125 3.67 5.55 0.98
C ASP A 125 4.66 5.09 2.05
N ILE A 126 4.80 3.78 2.31
CA ILE A 126 5.72 3.27 3.34
C ILE A 126 7.18 3.56 2.97
N HIS A 127 7.51 3.68 1.68
CA HIS A 127 8.86 4.11 1.25
C HIS A 127 9.27 5.48 1.81
N LYS A 128 8.31 6.36 2.14
CA LYS A 128 8.58 7.67 2.74
C LYS A 128 9.08 7.58 4.18
N LEU A 129 8.91 6.42 4.83
CA LEU A 129 9.34 6.16 6.20
C LEU A 129 10.82 5.73 6.30
N ASP A 130 11.50 5.50 5.17
CA ASP A 130 12.91 5.05 5.09
C ASP A 130 13.92 6.18 5.29
N ILE A 131 13.58 7.16 6.11
CA ILE A 131 14.44 8.29 6.48
C ILE A 131 14.67 8.29 7.99
N THR A 132 15.73 8.97 8.44
CA THR A 132 16.10 9.02 9.87
C THR A 132 14.99 9.62 10.72
N TYR A 133 14.63 8.94 11.81
CA TYR A 133 13.61 9.41 12.74
C TYR A 133 14.00 10.74 13.38
N THR A 134 13.11 11.73 13.24
CA THR A 134 13.19 13.02 13.90
C THR A 134 11.84 13.38 14.48
N THR A 135 11.83 14.24 15.49
CA THR A 135 10.62 14.75 16.14
C THR A 135 10.98 16.02 16.88
N SER A 136 10.07 16.98 16.89
CA SER A 136 10.14 18.19 17.73
C SER A 136 9.38 18.07 19.04
N LEU A 137 8.70 16.93 19.28
CA LEU A 137 7.95 16.72 20.51
C LEU A 137 8.88 16.62 21.73
N SER A 138 8.43 17.21 22.83
CA SER A 138 9.07 17.05 24.14
C SER A 138 8.64 15.73 24.76
N PHE A 139 9.52 15.09 25.53
CA PHE A 139 9.22 13.85 26.24
C PHE A 139 8.95 14.15 27.73
N PRO A 140 8.01 13.46 28.39
CA PRO A 140 7.25 12.31 27.87
C PRO A 140 6.18 12.70 26.84
N ALA A 141 5.97 11.83 25.85
CA ALA A 141 4.93 11.95 24.82
C ALA A 141 4.25 10.59 24.61
N THR A 142 2.96 10.60 24.29
CA THR A 142 2.20 9.37 24.06
C THR A 142 2.52 8.75 22.70
N LEU A 143 2.29 7.45 22.55
CA LEU A 143 2.43 6.76 21.26
C LEU A 143 1.56 7.39 20.16
N GLY A 144 0.32 7.77 20.49
CA GLY A 144 -0.59 8.42 19.56
C GLY A 144 -0.07 9.76 19.05
N GLU A 145 0.44 10.62 19.95
CA GLU A 145 1.05 11.91 19.58
C GLU A 145 2.28 11.71 18.69
N LEU A 146 3.17 10.80 19.08
CA LEU A 146 4.39 10.51 18.32
C LEU A 146 4.09 9.87 16.95
N MET A 147 3.03 9.07 16.84
CA MET A 147 2.60 8.47 15.57
C MET A 147 2.05 9.52 14.61
N VAL A 148 1.26 10.48 15.12
CA VAL A 148 0.76 11.62 14.33
C VAL A 148 1.93 12.49 13.85
N ASP A 149 2.87 12.83 14.74
CA ASP A 149 4.07 13.62 14.41
C ASP A 149 4.95 12.91 13.37
N ALA A 150 5.18 11.60 13.53
CA ALA A 150 5.94 10.79 12.60
C ALA A 150 5.30 10.77 11.20
N CYS A 151 4.00 10.53 11.12
CA CYS A 151 3.27 10.50 9.86
C CYS A 151 3.28 11.88 9.19
N GLY A 152 3.01 12.95 9.94
CA GLY A 152 3.05 14.32 9.45
C GLY A 152 4.42 14.72 8.91
N THR A 153 5.50 14.37 9.62
CA THR A 153 6.88 14.64 9.20
C THR A 153 7.24 13.92 7.91
N CYS A 154 6.73 12.71 7.70
CA CYS A 154 7.00 11.92 6.50
C CYS A 154 6.05 12.21 5.32
N GLY A 155 5.05 13.09 5.49
CA GLY A 155 4.01 13.31 4.49
C GLY A 155 3.15 12.07 4.23
N VAL A 156 2.92 11.26 5.28
CA VAL A 156 2.07 10.07 5.29
C VAL A 156 0.77 10.38 6.02
N THR A 157 -0.35 9.90 5.50
CA THR A 157 -1.64 10.04 6.21
C THR A 157 -1.82 8.91 7.23
N LEU A 158 -2.15 9.23 8.47
CA LEU A 158 -2.49 8.24 9.50
C LEU A 158 -4.01 7.98 9.48
N ALA A 159 -4.43 6.71 9.44
CA ALA A 159 -5.85 6.36 9.40
C ALA A 159 -6.58 6.68 10.72
N THR A 160 -5.92 6.46 11.85
CA THR A 160 -6.41 6.77 13.20
C THR A 160 -5.23 6.96 14.15
N SER A 161 -5.34 7.95 15.04
CA SER A 161 -4.41 8.13 16.17
C SER A 161 -4.79 7.30 17.40
N VAL A 162 -5.99 6.69 17.39
CA VAL A 162 -6.49 5.85 18.47
C VAL A 162 -6.32 4.39 18.05
N PHE A 163 -5.44 3.71 18.78
CA PHE A 163 -5.10 2.30 18.62
C PHE A 163 -4.72 1.73 20.00
N PRO A 164 -4.61 0.39 20.17
CA PRO A 164 -4.23 -0.20 21.44
C PRO A 164 -2.94 0.42 22.00
N ASN A 165 -2.96 0.82 23.27
CA ASN A 165 -1.83 1.48 23.96
C ASN A 165 -1.40 2.83 23.37
N SER A 166 -2.23 3.49 22.54
CA SER A 166 -1.93 4.83 21.99
C SER A 166 -1.67 5.90 23.07
N ASP A 167 -2.18 5.73 24.29
CA ASP A 167 -1.96 6.58 25.45
C ASP A 167 -0.66 6.27 26.23
N PHE A 168 0.05 5.19 25.87
CA PHE A 168 1.31 4.82 26.52
C PHE A 168 2.38 5.90 26.32
N ALA A 169 2.92 6.41 27.42
CA ALA A 169 3.90 7.49 27.40
C ALA A 169 5.34 6.97 27.23
N ILE A 170 5.98 7.36 26.12
CA ILE A 170 7.41 7.20 25.92
C ILE A 170 8.15 8.27 26.72
N LYS A 171 9.12 7.85 27.53
CA LYS A 171 9.85 8.73 28.45
C LYS A 171 11.08 9.39 27.82
N LYS A 172 11.64 8.80 26.76
CA LYS A 172 12.86 9.28 26.12
C LYS A 172 12.80 9.05 24.61
N LYS A 173 13.26 10.04 23.85
CA LYS A 173 13.39 9.96 22.39
C LYS A 173 14.26 8.75 21.96
N PRO A 174 13.75 7.89 21.06
CA PRO A 174 14.56 6.88 20.38
C PRO A 174 15.64 7.52 19.49
N SER A 175 16.81 6.89 19.38
CA SER A 175 17.93 7.39 18.59
C SER A 175 18.51 6.32 17.67
N GLY A 176 19.01 6.71 16.50
CA GLY A 176 19.67 5.80 15.57
C GLY A 176 18.73 4.88 14.79
N ILE A 177 17.46 5.27 14.65
CA ILE A 177 16.43 4.50 13.95
C ILE A 177 15.80 5.32 12.81
N THR A 178 15.15 4.65 11.87
CA THR A 178 14.31 5.28 10.83
C THR A 178 12.89 5.55 11.34
N PHE A 179 12.10 6.33 10.61
CA PHE A 179 10.66 6.42 10.89
C PHE A 179 9.96 5.06 10.70
N ARG A 180 10.41 4.24 9.75
CA ARG A 180 9.88 2.87 9.56
C ARG A 180 10.11 2.02 10.81
N ASP A 181 11.33 2.05 11.36
CA ASP A 181 11.64 1.35 12.62
C ASP A 181 10.80 1.88 13.78
N PHE A 182 10.63 3.21 13.86
CA PHE A 182 9.79 3.84 14.88
C PHE A 182 8.34 3.35 14.78
N VAL A 183 7.72 3.42 13.59
CA VAL A 183 6.37 2.92 13.32
C VAL A 183 6.24 1.44 13.67
N GLY A 184 7.25 0.63 13.32
CA GLY A 184 7.27 -0.78 13.66
C GLY A 184 7.27 -1.03 15.16
N ASN A 185 8.07 -0.28 15.92
CA ASN A 185 8.06 -0.32 17.39
C ASN A 185 6.70 0.09 17.98
N VAL A 186 6.06 1.13 17.44
CA VAL A 186 4.70 1.53 17.85
C VAL A 186 3.70 0.41 17.58
N ALA A 187 3.74 -0.20 16.39
CA ALA A 187 2.86 -1.31 16.03
C ALA A 187 3.06 -2.52 16.97
N MET A 188 4.32 -2.84 17.31
CA MET A 188 4.63 -3.88 18.29
C MET A 188 4.02 -3.59 19.66
N LEU A 189 4.17 -2.36 20.16
CA LEU A 189 3.58 -1.93 21.44
C LEU A 189 2.05 -1.95 21.41
N ALA A 190 1.45 -1.73 20.24
CA ALA A 190 0.01 -1.84 20.00
C ALA A 190 -0.47 -3.27 19.73
N GLY A 191 0.43 -4.27 19.76
CA GLY A 191 0.08 -5.67 19.52
C GLY A 191 -0.28 -5.96 18.06
N GLY A 192 0.46 -5.41 17.10
CA GLY A 192 0.21 -5.63 15.68
C GLY A 192 1.37 -5.29 14.76
N ASN A 193 1.05 -5.21 13.47
CA ASN A 193 1.92 -4.74 12.38
C ASN A 193 1.35 -3.46 11.78
N ALA A 194 2.16 -2.64 11.13
CA ALA A 194 1.70 -1.46 10.40
C ALA A 194 1.61 -1.74 8.89
N LYS A 195 0.61 -1.18 8.21
CA LYS A 195 0.53 -1.18 6.73
C LYS A 195 -0.33 -0.03 6.21
N MET A 196 -0.31 0.20 4.90
CA MET A 196 -1.25 1.12 4.25
C MET A 196 -2.59 0.45 3.95
N ASP A 197 -3.69 1.16 4.20
CA ASP A 197 -5.01 0.78 3.71
C ASP A 197 -5.18 1.08 2.21
N GLU A 198 -6.35 0.79 1.67
CA GLU A 198 -6.67 1.02 0.26
C GLU A 198 -6.66 2.52 -0.13
N GLU A 199 -6.83 3.41 0.84
CA GLU A 199 -6.74 4.87 0.68
C GLU A 199 -5.31 5.40 0.92
N ASN A 200 -4.33 4.50 1.05
CA ASN A 200 -2.93 4.80 1.33
C ASN A 200 -2.73 5.58 2.65
N ARG A 201 -3.54 5.23 3.66
CA ARG A 201 -3.40 5.70 5.03
C ARG A 201 -2.75 4.62 5.88
N LEU A 202 -1.76 4.99 6.68
CA LEU A 202 -1.05 4.09 7.58
C LEU A 202 -1.97 3.69 8.73
N TYR A 203 -2.03 2.41 9.05
CA TYR A 203 -2.77 1.90 10.20
C TYR A 203 -2.10 0.67 10.80
N ILE A 204 -2.47 0.36 12.04
CA ILE A 204 -2.01 -0.83 12.75
C ILE A 204 -3.04 -1.96 12.55
N VAL A 205 -2.59 -3.05 11.96
CA VAL A 205 -3.31 -4.33 11.89
C VAL A 205 -2.98 -5.10 13.16
N PRO A 206 -3.96 -5.31 14.07
CA PRO A 206 -3.72 -6.10 15.27
C PRO A 206 -3.40 -7.55 14.91
N TYR A 207 -2.62 -8.23 15.76
CA TYR A 207 -2.49 -9.68 15.65
C TYR A 207 -3.84 -10.34 15.92
N ASP A 208 -4.20 -11.28 15.06
CA ASP A 208 -5.35 -12.14 15.30
C ASP A 208 -4.88 -13.43 15.98
N PHE A 209 -5.28 -13.61 17.24
CA PHE A 209 -5.01 -14.82 18.02
C PHE A 209 -6.25 -15.70 18.16
N SER A 210 -7.34 -15.40 17.43
CA SER A 210 -8.60 -16.13 17.54
C SER A 210 -8.58 -17.49 16.82
N GLU A 211 -7.66 -17.70 15.88
CA GLU A 211 -7.39 -19.02 15.30
C GLU A 211 -6.17 -19.66 15.98
N GLY A 212 -6.40 -20.71 16.76
CA GLY A 212 -5.32 -21.48 17.39
C GLY A 212 -4.38 -22.05 16.33
N PHE A 213 -3.08 -21.92 16.54
CA PHE A 213 -2.05 -22.52 15.71
C PHE A 213 -2.28 -24.02 15.55
N SER A 214 -2.76 -24.47 14.38
CA SER A 214 -2.56 -25.85 13.95
C SER A 214 -1.22 -25.93 13.22
N ILE A 215 -0.28 -26.65 13.86
CA ILE A 215 1.04 -27.04 13.32
C ILE A 215 0.92 -27.83 12.01
#